data_AF-A0A087TCA6-F1
#
_entry.id   AF-A0A087TCA6-F1
#
_cell.length_a   1.000
_cell.length_b   1.000
_cell.length_c   1.000
_cell.angle_alpha   90.00
_cell.angle_beta   90.00
_cell.angle_gamma   90.00
#
_symmetry.space_group_name_H-M   'P 1'
#
loop_
_entity.id
_entity.type
_entity.pdbx_description
1 polymer ?
#
loop_
_entity_poly.entity_id
_entity_poly.type
_entity_poly.pdbx_seq_one_letter_code
_entity_poly.pdbx_strand_id
1 'polypeptide(L)'
;MITDLRKKIQELALQLPHVGIEIPLKWMLFDQAIDRLIEREVYFADINKLSEVARLENIDSDEEFYSMVHFFHHQGKIWHLRSEWLQGNDEDGCGIVILKPQWFINYIYQLMNIDTHQLLKESFEENECNETDGTFPARNFEKVWPNAFHHTTILLDILDSTDVICEVIAEDAEDT
;
A
#
# COMPACT_ATOMS: atom_id res chain seq x y z
N MET A 1 4.28 -27.70 23.88
CA MET A 1 3.89 -26.28 23.65
C MET A 1 4.18 -25.82 22.22
N ILE A 2 5.43 -25.73 21.75
CA ILE A 2 5.70 -25.26 20.37
C ILE A 2 5.23 -26.25 19.28
N THR A 3 5.29 -27.56 19.59
CA THR A 3 4.79 -28.64 18.72
C THR A 3 3.27 -28.61 18.58
N ASP A 4 2.58 -28.32 19.67
CA ASP A 4 1.11 -28.27 19.71
C ASP A 4 0.61 -27.03 18.97
N LEU A 5 1.28 -25.89 19.15
CA LEU A 5 1.01 -24.67 18.38
C LEU A 5 1.25 -24.89 16.89
N ARG A 6 2.38 -25.50 16.51
CA ARG A 6 2.67 -25.82 15.10
C ARG A 6 1.59 -26.69 14.49
N LYS A 7 1.15 -27.73 15.20
CA LYS A 7 0.07 -28.61 14.75
C LYS A 7 -1.24 -27.84 14.55
N LYS A 8 -1.60 -26.98 15.51
CA LYS A 8 -2.79 -26.12 15.43
C LYS A 8 -2.73 -25.17 14.23
N ILE A 9 -1.60 -24.52 14.00
CA ILE A 9 -1.39 -23.63 12.85
C ILE A 9 -1.55 -24.41 11.54
N GLN A 10 -0.96 -25.60 11.44
CA GLN A 10 -1.08 -26.43 10.25
C GLN A 10 -2.53 -26.89 9.99
N GLU A 11 -3.24 -27.31 11.04
CA GLU A 11 -4.67 -27.68 10.95
C GLU A 11 -5.52 -26.51 10.44
N LEU A 12 -5.28 -25.30 10.93
CA LEU A 12 -5.98 -24.09 10.49
C LEU A 12 -5.58 -23.67 9.07
N ALA A 13 -4.29 -23.76 8.73
CA ALA A 13 -3.80 -23.41 7.41
C ALA A 13 -4.45 -24.30 6.34
N LEU A 14 -4.60 -25.60 6.60
CA LEU A 14 -5.26 -26.54 5.68
C LEU A 14 -6.77 -26.27 5.49
N GLN A 15 -7.38 -25.48 6.37
CA GLN A 15 -8.79 -25.09 6.27
C GLN A 15 -8.99 -23.77 5.53
N LEU A 16 -7.91 -23.11 5.08
CA LEU A 16 -8.03 -21.83 4.38
C LEU A 16 -8.70 -22.01 3.01
N PRO A 17 -9.56 -21.08 2.58
CA PRO A 17 -10.35 -21.22 1.35
C PRO A 17 -9.53 -21.41 0.07
N HIS A 18 -8.28 -20.95 0.06
CA HIS A 18 -7.39 -21.01 -1.10
C HIS A 18 -6.54 -22.29 -1.15
N VAL A 19 -6.58 -23.14 -0.11
CA VAL A 19 -5.82 -24.38 -0.08
C VAL A 19 -6.50 -25.44 -0.96
N GLY A 20 -5.75 -26.01 -1.89
CA GLY A 20 -6.25 -26.97 -2.87
C GLY A 20 -6.80 -26.35 -4.15
N ILE A 21 -6.76 -25.01 -4.29
CA ILE A 21 -7.05 -24.35 -5.56
C ILE A 21 -5.86 -24.55 -6.51
N GLU A 22 -6.14 -25.12 -7.69
CA GLU A 22 -5.17 -25.19 -8.77
C GLU A 22 -5.02 -23.81 -9.41
N ILE A 23 -3.76 -23.34 -9.51
CA ILE A 23 -3.44 -22.07 -10.16
C ILE A 23 -2.61 -22.30 -11.43
N PRO A 24 -2.77 -21.47 -12.48
CA PRO A 24 -1.93 -21.54 -13.66
C PRO A 24 -0.45 -21.32 -13.35
N LEU A 25 0.44 -22.10 -13.98
CA LEU A 25 1.90 -21.94 -13.81
C LEU A 25 2.40 -20.53 -14.15
N LYS A 26 1.77 -19.87 -15.14
CA LYS A 26 2.07 -18.48 -15.50
C LYS A 26 1.84 -17.49 -14.36
N TRP A 27 0.90 -17.74 -13.45
CA TRP A 27 0.71 -16.88 -12.27
C TRP A 27 1.89 -17.00 -11.31
N MET A 28 2.53 -18.18 -11.23
CA MET A 28 3.77 -18.35 -10.45
C MET A 28 4.96 -17.63 -11.11
N LEU A 29 5.03 -17.59 -12.44
CA LEU A 29 6.06 -16.83 -13.15
C LEU A 29 5.90 -15.33 -12.92
N PHE A 30 4.65 -14.85 -12.92
CA PHE A 30 4.34 -13.47 -12.54
C PHE A 30 4.74 -13.16 -11.09
N ASP A 31 4.46 -14.04 -10.13
CA ASP A 31 4.90 -13.91 -8.74
C ASP A 31 6.42 -13.70 -8.65
N GLN A 32 7.19 -14.48 -9.42
CA GLN A 32 8.65 -14.28 -9.52
C GLN A 32 9.03 -12.97 -10.21
N ALA A 33 8.22 -12.48 -11.15
CA ALA A 33 8.43 -11.17 -11.77
C ALA A 33 8.23 -10.04 -10.77
N ILE A 34 7.26 -10.17 -9.86
CA ILE A 34 7.07 -9.25 -8.73
C ILE A 34 8.30 -9.25 -7.82
N ASP A 35 8.83 -10.41 -7.47
CA ASP A 35 10.04 -10.50 -6.65
C ASP A 35 11.22 -9.75 -7.30
N ARG A 36 11.41 -9.90 -8.62
CA ARG A 36 12.44 -9.16 -9.39
C ARG A 36 12.23 -7.65 -9.38
N LEU A 37 10.98 -7.17 -9.35
CA LEU A 37 10.67 -5.74 -9.22
C LEU A 37 11.01 -5.24 -7.82
N ILE A 38 10.66 -6.01 -6.80
CA ILE A 38 10.96 -5.70 -5.40
C ILE A 38 12.47 -5.64 -5.15
N GLU A 39 13.25 -6.54 -5.76
CA GLU A 39 14.72 -6.53 -5.71
C GLU A 39 15.32 -5.26 -6.33
N ARG A 40 14.62 -4.62 -7.26
CA ARG A 40 14.98 -3.35 -7.89
C ARG A 40 14.40 -2.14 -7.18
N GLU A 41 13.93 -2.33 -5.94
CA GLU A 41 13.32 -1.29 -5.10
C GLU A 41 12.02 -0.69 -5.68
N VAL A 42 11.34 -1.43 -6.56
CA VAL A 42 10.01 -1.08 -7.06
C VAL A 42 8.97 -1.75 -6.16
N TYR A 43 8.34 -0.98 -5.28
CA TYR A 43 7.42 -1.50 -4.26
C TYR A 43 5.94 -1.26 -4.56
N PHE A 44 5.63 -0.48 -5.58
CA PHE A 44 4.28 -0.27 -6.09
C PHE A 44 4.33 0.07 -7.57
N ALA A 45 3.23 -0.13 -8.27
CA ALA A 45 3.09 0.15 -9.69
C ALA A 45 1.64 0.52 -10.03
N ASP A 46 1.46 1.24 -11.14
CA ASP A 46 0.17 1.38 -11.79
C ASP A 46 -0.29 0.01 -12.31
N ILE A 47 -1.57 -0.30 -12.17
CA ILE A 47 -2.14 -1.57 -12.65
C ILE A 47 -1.93 -1.79 -14.16
N ASN A 48 -1.91 -0.72 -14.96
CA ASN A 48 -1.64 -0.78 -16.39
C ASN A 48 -0.18 -1.14 -16.68
N LYS A 49 0.76 -0.59 -15.91
CA LYS A 49 2.19 -1.01 -16.01
C LYS A 49 2.36 -2.45 -15.57
N LEU A 50 1.58 -2.87 -14.58
CA LEU A 50 1.63 -4.23 -14.08
C LEU A 50 1.05 -5.24 -15.08
N SER A 51 0.03 -4.84 -15.86
CA SER A 51 -0.53 -5.69 -16.92
C SER A 51 0.48 -5.91 -18.06
N GLU A 52 1.31 -4.91 -18.38
CA GLU A 52 2.43 -5.08 -19.32
C GLU A 52 3.45 -6.11 -18.82
N VAL A 53 3.77 -6.11 -17.51
CA VAL A 53 4.63 -7.12 -16.89
C VAL A 53 4.00 -8.51 -16.96
N ALA A 54 2.68 -8.62 -16.75
CA ALA A 54 1.95 -9.88 -16.85
C ALA A 54 1.96 -10.45 -18.27
N ARG A 55 1.85 -9.59 -19.29
CA ARG A 55 1.95 -9.99 -20.70
C ARG A 55 3.31 -10.59 -21.05
N LEU A 56 4.40 -10.13 -20.43
CA LEU A 56 5.73 -10.75 -20.61
C LEU A 56 5.79 -12.19 -20.10
N GLU A 57 4.91 -12.56 -19.17
CA GLU A 57 4.79 -13.92 -18.62
C GLU A 57 3.64 -14.72 -19.29
N ASN A 58 3.17 -14.29 -20.45
CA ASN A 58 2.08 -14.90 -21.26
C ASN A 58 0.70 -14.86 -20.59
N ILE A 59 0.42 -13.80 -19.82
CA ILE A 59 -0.91 -13.48 -19.31
C ILE A 59 -1.48 -12.36 -20.19
N ASP A 60 -2.03 -12.76 -21.34
CA ASP A 60 -2.49 -11.82 -22.37
C ASP A 60 -3.96 -11.40 -22.22
N SER A 61 -4.74 -12.19 -21.46
CA SER A 61 -6.15 -11.92 -21.20
C SER A 61 -6.29 -10.97 -20.02
N ASP A 62 -7.01 -9.86 -20.20
CA ASP A 62 -7.28 -8.92 -19.12
C ASP A 62 -8.12 -9.56 -18.01
N GLU A 63 -9.10 -10.41 -18.36
CA GLU A 63 -9.89 -11.18 -17.38
C GLU A 63 -8.99 -12.08 -16.52
N GLU A 64 -8.03 -12.75 -17.14
CA GLU A 64 -7.06 -13.57 -16.42
C GLU A 64 -6.15 -12.73 -15.53
N PHE A 65 -5.65 -11.61 -16.05
CA PHE A 65 -4.80 -10.69 -15.30
C PHE A 65 -5.51 -10.17 -14.04
N TYR A 66 -6.75 -9.69 -14.18
CA TYR A 66 -7.53 -9.22 -13.04
C TYR A 66 -7.86 -10.34 -12.05
N SER A 67 -8.17 -11.54 -12.55
CA SER A 67 -8.38 -12.72 -11.69
C SER A 67 -7.13 -13.06 -10.88
N MET A 68 -5.95 -12.99 -11.50
CA MET A 68 -4.67 -13.22 -10.84
C MET A 68 -4.35 -12.13 -9.81
N VAL A 69 -4.52 -10.85 -10.16
CA VAL A 69 -4.31 -9.72 -9.25
C VAL A 69 -5.24 -9.84 -8.04
N HIS A 70 -6.51 -10.15 -8.26
CA HIS A 70 -7.49 -10.37 -7.22
C HIS A 70 -7.13 -11.56 -6.31
N PHE A 71 -6.64 -12.65 -6.88
CA PHE A 71 -6.15 -13.80 -6.12
C PHE A 71 -4.98 -13.42 -5.21
N PHE A 72 -3.96 -12.72 -5.73
CA PHE A 72 -2.82 -12.28 -4.92
C PHE A 72 -3.18 -11.19 -3.92
N HIS A 73 -4.16 -10.34 -4.23
CA HIS A 73 -4.73 -9.38 -3.29
C HIS A 73 -5.32 -10.06 -2.07
N HIS A 74 -6.15 -11.07 -2.27
CA HIS A 74 -6.76 -11.83 -1.17
C HIS A 74 -5.77 -12.63 -0.35
N GLN A 75 -4.64 -13.04 -0.93
CA GLN A 75 -3.55 -13.67 -0.19
C GLN A 75 -2.70 -12.66 0.61
N GLY A 76 -2.89 -11.36 0.40
CA GLY A 76 -2.08 -10.31 1.00
C GLY A 76 -0.64 -10.27 0.47
N LYS A 77 -0.38 -10.88 -0.69
CA LYS A 77 0.93 -10.83 -1.36
C LYS A 77 1.18 -9.47 -1.99
N ILE A 78 0.15 -8.94 -2.65
CA ILE A 78 0.10 -7.59 -3.23
C ILE A 78 -1.17 -6.92 -2.72
N TRP A 79 -1.26 -5.59 -2.76
CA TRP A 79 -2.53 -4.89 -2.50
C TRP A 79 -2.93 -4.06 -3.70
N HIS A 80 -4.06 -4.42 -4.33
CA HIS A 80 -4.68 -3.60 -5.37
C HIS A 80 -5.64 -2.62 -4.70
N LEU A 81 -5.35 -1.33 -4.87
CA LEU A 81 -6.09 -0.22 -4.30
C LEU A 81 -6.60 0.66 -5.43
N ARG A 82 -7.88 0.99 -5.38
CA ARG A 82 -8.48 1.93 -6.31
C ARG A 82 -8.05 3.33 -5.91
N SER A 83 -7.67 4.16 -6.88
CA SER A 83 -7.39 5.58 -6.66
C SER A 83 -8.27 6.40 -7.58
N GLU A 84 -8.89 7.45 -7.04
CA GLU A 84 -9.80 8.31 -7.77
C GLU A 84 -9.08 9.30 -8.69
N TRP A 85 -7.77 9.54 -8.51
CA TRP A 85 -6.96 10.44 -9.34
C TRP A 85 -6.39 9.81 -10.61
N LEU A 86 -6.33 8.48 -10.69
CA LEU A 86 -5.86 7.79 -11.88
C LEU A 86 -6.95 7.75 -12.97
N GLN A 87 -7.79 8.79 -13.12
CA GLN A 87 -8.85 8.83 -14.13
C GLN A 87 -8.27 8.79 -15.55
N GLY A 88 -8.04 7.59 -16.06
CA GLY A 88 -8.11 7.31 -17.47
C GLY A 88 -9.57 7.31 -17.90
N ASN A 89 -9.87 7.79 -19.10
CA ASN A 89 -11.23 7.87 -19.66
C ASN A 89 -11.91 6.50 -19.91
N ASP A 90 -11.37 5.41 -19.38
CA ASP A 90 -11.89 4.05 -19.55
C ASP A 90 -12.38 3.51 -18.21
N GLU A 91 -13.60 2.97 -18.21
CA GLU A 91 -14.35 2.48 -17.05
C GLU A 91 -13.68 1.30 -16.31
N ASP A 92 -12.46 0.87 -16.69
CA ASP A 92 -11.97 -0.49 -16.40
C ASP A 92 -10.50 -0.61 -15.94
N GLY A 93 -9.80 0.46 -15.52
CA GLY A 93 -8.34 0.32 -15.32
C GLY A 93 -7.59 1.33 -14.46
N CYS A 94 -8.23 1.94 -13.47
CA CYS A 94 -7.61 2.98 -12.66
C CYS A 94 -7.30 2.47 -11.24
N GLY A 95 -6.04 2.06 -10.99
CA GLY A 95 -5.65 1.50 -9.69
C GLY A 95 -4.14 1.42 -9.50
N ILE A 96 -3.72 1.46 -8.24
CA ILE A 96 -2.34 1.19 -7.84
C ILE A 96 -2.26 -0.16 -7.18
N VAL A 97 -1.19 -0.86 -7.50
CA VAL A 97 -0.85 -2.12 -6.88
C VAL A 97 0.40 -1.92 -6.04
N ILE A 98 0.26 -2.08 -4.72
CA ILE A 98 1.38 -2.19 -3.80
C ILE A 98 1.93 -3.61 -3.95
N LEU A 99 3.13 -3.72 -4.48
CA LEU A 99 3.82 -4.99 -4.74
C LEU A 99 4.39 -5.59 -3.44
N LYS A 100 4.71 -4.75 -2.45
CA LYS A 100 5.24 -5.18 -1.15
C LYS A 100 4.43 -4.58 0.01
N PRO A 101 3.35 -5.23 0.45
CA PRO A 101 2.49 -4.72 1.52
C PRO A 101 3.23 -4.39 2.82
N GLN A 102 4.20 -5.22 3.23
CA GLN A 102 5.00 -4.98 4.43
C GLN A 102 5.80 -3.68 4.37
N TRP A 103 6.29 -3.31 3.19
CA TRP A 103 6.97 -2.02 3.01
C TRP A 103 5.99 -0.90 3.32
N PHE A 104 4.81 -0.91 2.70
CA PHE A 104 3.78 0.11 2.92
C PHE A 104 3.30 0.19 4.38
N ILE A 105 3.04 -0.95 5.02
CA ILE A 105 2.68 -1.03 6.44
C ILE A 105 3.77 -0.41 7.32
N ASN A 106 5.05 -0.70 7.05
CA ASN A 106 6.15 -0.11 7.82
C ASN A 106 6.19 1.41 7.67
N TYR A 107 5.85 1.96 6.51
CA TYR A 107 5.73 3.41 6.33
C TYR A 107 4.55 4.00 7.10
N ILE A 108 3.39 3.32 7.11
CA ILE A 108 2.27 3.75 7.96
C ILE A 108 2.70 3.75 9.42
N TYR A 109 3.37 2.68 9.89
CA TYR A 109 3.89 2.66 11.25
C TYR A 109 4.91 3.75 11.49
N GLN A 110 5.79 4.08 10.53
CA GLN A 110 6.70 5.19 10.67
C GLN A 110 5.96 6.52 10.78
N LEU A 111 4.93 6.76 9.96
CA LEU A 111 4.07 7.94 10.00
C LEU A 111 3.35 8.08 11.36
N MET A 112 2.78 6.98 11.86
CA MET A 112 2.07 6.94 13.14
C MET A 112 3.00 6.97 14.35
N ASN A 113 4.21 6.44 14.20
CA ASN A 113 5.26 6.41 15.23
C ASN A 113 6.20 7.61 15.12
N ILE A 114 5.82 8.64 14.35
CA ILE A 114 6.36 9.98 14.54
C ILE A 114 5.86 10.41 15.91
N ASP A 115 6.64 10.07 16.93
CA ASP A 115 6.76 10.91 18.10
C ASP A 115 7.12 12.29 17.53
N THR A 116 6.09 13.11 17.37
CA THR A 116 6.13 14.49 16.88
C THR A 116 7.21 15.28 17.63
N HIS A 117 7.62 14.82 18.81
CA HIS A 117 8.74 15.30 19.61
C HIS A 117 10.16 15.17 19.01
N GLN A 118 10.48 14.16 18.19
CA GLN A 118 11.86 14.00 17.68
C GLN A 118 12.14 14.82 16.41
N LEU A 119 11.20 14.91 15.47
CA LEU A 119 11.38 15.71 14.26
C LEU A 119 11.24 17.23 14.51
N LEU A 120 10.44 17.65 15.51
CA LEU A 120 10.29 19.07 15.87
C LEU A 120 11.51 19.64 16.61
N LYS A 121 12.29 18.82 17.31
CA LYS A 121 13.49 19.25 18.04
C LYS A 121 14.64 19.72 17.15
N GLU A 122 14.70 19.25 15.90
CA GLU A 122 15.74 19.68 14.97
C GLU A 122 15.31 20.85 14.07
N SER A 123 14.02 21.27 14.09
CA SER A 123 13.51 22.28 13.16
C SER A 123 12.84 23.51 13.78
N PHE A 124 12.65 23.58 15.09
CA PHE A 124 12.09 24.77 15.73
C PHE A 124 13.04 25.29 16.81
N GLU A 125 13.52 26.53 16.61
CA GLU A 125 13.92 27.37 17.72
C GLU A 125 12.78 27.34 18.74
N GLU A 126 13.15 27.03 19.98
CA GLU A 126 12.29 26.95 21.15
C GLU A 126 11.20 28.02 21.10
N ASN A 127 9.97 27.66 20.75
CA ASN A 127 8.73 28.28 21.25
C ASN A 127 7.53 27.46 20.75
N GLU A 128 6.77 26.95 21.73
CA GLU A 128 5.44 26.34 21.61
C GLU A 128 5.33 25.00 20.86
N CYS A 129 5.95 23.95 21.42
CA CYS A 129 5.37 22.61 21.35
C CYS A 129 4.33 22.47 22.48
N ASN A 130 3.13 23.01 22.27
CA ASN A 130 1.98 22.61 23.06
C ASN A 130 1.39 21.34 22.41
N GLU A 131 1.18 20.32 23.23
CA GLU A 131 0.41 19.09 23.02
C GLU A 131 0.26 18.58 21.57
N THR A 132 0.86 17.42 21.30
CA THR A 132 0.85 16.71 20.02
C THR A 132 -0.58 16.36 19.59
N ASP A 133 -1.26 17.28 18.90
CA ASP A 133 -2.68 17.18 18.53
C ASP A 133 -2.96 16.18 17.39
N GLY A 134 -2.09 15.20 17.18
CA GLY A 134 -2.20 14.22 16.09
C GLY A 134 -2.16 14.83 14.68
N THR A 135 -1.90 16.13 14.55
CA THR A 135 -1.88 16.85 13.27
C THR A 135 -0.51 16.78 12.61
N PHE A 136 -0.48 16.41 11.33
CA PHE A 136 0.76 16.22 10.58
C PHE A 136 0.79 17.14 9.34
N PRO A 137 1.71 18.14 9.28
CA PRO A 137 1.81 19.03 8.13
C PRO A 137 2.26 18.28 6.86
N ALA A 138 1.60 18.54 5.72
CA ALA A 138 1.88 17.89 4.43
C ALA A 138 3.38 17.92 4.04
N ARG A 139 4.08 19.02 4.33
CA ARG A 139 5.53 19.21 4.10
C ARG A 139 6.44 18.19 4.80
N ASN A 140 5.97 17.54 5.85
CA ASN A 140 6.75 16.55 6.58
C ASN A 140 6.65 15.16 5.92
N PHE A 141 5.67 14.91 5.02
CA PHE A 141 5.59 13.65 4.27
C PHE A 141 6.81 13.44 3.38
N GLU A 142 7.38 14.51 2.81
CA GLU A 142 8.59 14.44 2.00
C GLU A 142 9.81 13.92 2.80
N LYS A 143 9.84 14.18 4.11
CA LYS A 143 10.91 13.70 5.00
C LYS A 143 10.71 12.25 5.41
N VAL A 144 9.46 11.82 5.57
CA VAL A 144 9.10 10.43 5.88
C VAL A 144 9.23 9.55 4.63
N TRP A 145 9.02 10.13 3.44
CA TRP A 145 8.96 9.42 2.17
C TRP A 145 9.74 10.09 1.02
N PRO A 146 11.07 10.25 1.16
CA PRO A 146 11.88 10.98 0.18
C PRO A 146 11.86 10.36 -1.22
N ASN A 147 11.65 9.04 -1.33
CA ASN A 147 11.69 8.30 -2.60
C ASN A 147 10.33 8.18 -3.30
N ALA A 148 9.22 8.64 -2.71
CA ALA A 148 7.89 8.60 -3.36
C ALA A 148 7.36 9.98 -3.74
N PHE A 149 8.22 10.98 -3.89
CA PHE A 149 7.83 12.36 -4.23
C PHE A 149 6.83 12.47 -5.40
N HIS A 150 6.96 11.62 -6.42
CA HIS A 150 6.03 11.61 -7.57
C HIS A 150 4.68 10.90 -7.33
N HIS A 151 4.55 10.22 -6.19
CA HIS A 151 3.42 9.37 -5.84
C HIS A 151 2.82 9.71 -4.48
N THR A 152 3.37 10.70 -3.77
CA THR A 152 2.88 11.17 -2.45
C THR A 152 1.40 11.49 -2.51
N THR A 153 0.93 12.18 -3.54
CA THR A 153 -0.50 12.51 -3.71
C THR A 153 -1.36 11.25 -3.75
N ILE A 154 -0.90 10.20 -4.43
CA ILE A 154 -1.70 9.00 -4.57
C ILE A 154 -1.66 8.13 -3.32
N LEU A 155 -0.54 8.14 -2.61
CA LEU A 155 -0.42 7.48 -1.31
C LEU A 155 -1.26 8.19 -0.25
N LEU A 156 -1.32 9.54 -0.26
CA LEU A 156 -2.23 10.30 0.60
C LEU A 156 -3.68 9.94 0.31
N ASP A 157 -4.04 9.80 -0.96
CA ASP A 157 -5.38 9.40 -1.38
C ASP A 157 -5.76 7.99 -0.89
N ILE A 158 -4.81 7.07 -0.95
CA ILE A 158 -4.97 5.73 -0.37
C ILE A 158 -5.16 5.83 1.15
N LEU A 159 -4.39 6.65 1.84
CA LEU A 159 -4.50 6.80 3.29
C LEU A 159 -5.82 7.49 3.69
N ASP A 160 -6.31 8.44 2.90
CA ASP A 160 -7.60 9.09 3.08
C ASP A 160 -8.74 8.11 2.83
N SER A 161 -8.72 7.39 1.70
CA SER A 161 -9.72 6.36 1.39
C SER A 161 -9.71 5.14 2.33
N THR A 162 -8.65 4.97 3.12
CA THR A 162 -8.55 3.91 4.15
C THR A 162 -8.81 4.45 5.57
N ASP A 163 -9.28 5.69 5.70
CA ASP A 163 -9.56 6.39 6.96
C ASP A 163 -8.34 6.44 7.91
N VAL A 164 -7.12 6.41 7.36
CA VAL A 164 -5.87 6.48 8.14
C VAL A 164 -5.49 7.94 8.41
N ILE A 165 -5.80 8.84 7.48
CA ILE A 165 -5.62 10.29 7.61
C ILE A 165 -6.93 11.00 7.31
N CYS A 166 -7.09 12.21 7.85
CA CYS A 166 -8.20 13.10 7.52
C CYS A 166 -7.70 14.53 7.44
N GLU A 167 -8.28 15.33 6.56
CA GLU A 167 -8.05 16.77 6.57
C GLU A 167 -8.69 17.40 7.80
N VAL A 168 -7.94 18.25 8.50
CA VAL A 168 -8.48 19.07 9.58
C VAL A 168 -9.25 20.21 8.93
N ILE A 169 -10.57 20.10 8.90
CA ILE A 169 -11.45 21.19 8.51
C ILE A 169 -11.35 22.23 9.64
N ALA A 170 -10.65 23.33 9.38
CA ALA A 170 -10.76 24.50 10.24
C ALA A 170 -12.21 24.98 10.14
N GLU A 171 -12.99 24.83 11.22
CA GLU A 171 -14.26 25.56 11.33
C GLU A 171 -13.90 27.04 11.23
N ASP A 172 -14.28 27.65 10.11
CA ASP A 172 -14.25 29.09 9.95
C ASP A 172 -14.98 29.68 11.16
N ALA A 173 -14.23 30.40 12.00
CA ALA A 173 -14.80 31.22 13.03
C ALA A 173 -15.79 32.16 12.34
N GLU A 174 -17.08 31.91 12.54
CA GLU A 174 -18.14 32.86 12.21
C GLU A 174 -17.81 34.16 12.95
N ASP A 175 -17.22 35.11 12.23
CA ASP A 175 -17.00 36.48 12.69
C ASP A 175 -18.36 37.12 13.00
N THR A 176 -18.65 37.17 14.31
CA THR A 176 -19.67 37.99 14.97
C THR A 176 -19.69 39.46 14.55
#